data_AF-A0A8T3M3C6-F1
#
_entry.id   AF-A0A8T3M3C6-F1
#
_cell.length_a   1.000
_cell.length_b   1.000
_cell.length_c   1.000
_cell.angle_alpha   90.00
_cell.angle_beta   90.00
_cell.angle_gamma   90.00
#
_symmetry.space_group_name_H-M   'P 1'
#
loop_
_entity.id
_entity.type
_entity.pdbx_description
1 polymer ?
#
loop_
_entity_poly.entity_id
_entity_poly.type
_entity_poly.pdbx_seq_one_letter_code
_entity_poly.pdbx_strand_id
1 'polypeptide(L)'
;MSIQNGRAFNEWLRTQLKAKKMSQRQLAQQSGVDHSTISRLVRGDRTPSLGTATKLARGLRELRDEADTPHYFGMVAAAASHPTARVEYALRADDLLNEPQVRQVMEYYLALRMRSLSMPQSGPVVRAVSNELPKRN
;
A
#
# COMPACT_ATOMS: atom_id res chain seq x y z
N MET A 1 16.92 -21.17 6.75
CA MET A 1 16.10 -20.15 6.07
C MET A 1 14.77 -19.81 6.76
N SER A 2 14.31 -20.49 7.83
CA SER A 2 12.99 -20.24 8.44
C SER A 2 12.91 -19.04 9.42
N ILE A 3 14.02 -18.65 10.05
CA ILE A 3 14.05 -17.62 11.11
C ILE A 3 13.78 -16.21 10.55
N GLN A 4 14.20 -15.92 9.32
CA GLN A 4 13.95 -14.62 8.66
C GLN A 4 12.45 -14.41 8.39
N ASN A 5 11.73 -15.45 7.97
CA ASN A 5 10.31 -15.37 7.68
C ASN A 5 9.46 -15.14 8.95
N GLY A 6 9.90 -15.67 10.10
CA GLY A 6 9.24 -15.45 11.39
C GLY A 6 9.33 -13.99 11.87
N ARG A 7 10.49 -13.35 11.68
CA ARG A 7 10.68 -11.93 12.01
C ARG A 7 9.88 -11.03 11.08
N ALA A 8 9.93 -11.27 9.78
CA ALA A 8 9.12 -10.51 8.82
C ALA A 8 7.61 -10.59 9.14
N PHE A 9 7.12 -11.76 9.55
CA PHE A 9 5.72 -11.93 9.94
C PHE A 9 5.35 -11.20 11.24
N ASN A 10 6.21 -11.23 12.26
CA ASN A 10 5.92 -10.55 13.53
C ASN A 10 5.83 -9.04 13.34
N GLU A 11 6.72 -8.48 12.52
CA GLU A 11 6.81 -7.06 12.25
C GLU A 11 5.63 -6.59 11.40
N TRP A 12 5.27 -7.39 10.40
CA TRP A 12 4.04 -7.22 9.64
C TRP A 12 2.81 -7.22 10.54
N LEU A 13 2.67 -8.22 11.43
CA LEU A 13 1.52 -8.34 12.33
C LEU A 13 1.40 -7.16 13.30
N ARG A 14 2.52 -6.69 13.86
CA ARG A 14 2.56 -5.48 14.70
C ARG A 14 2.11 -4.24 13.95
N THR A 15 2.60 -4.08 12.72
CA THR A 15 2.27 -2.93 11.87
C THR A 15 0.78 -2.92 11.53
N GLN A 16 0.18 -4.09 11.23
CA GLN A 16 -1.25 -4.20 10.94
C GLN A 16 -2.12 -3.88 12.16
N LEU A 17 -1.79 -4.41 13.34
CA LEU A 17 -2.51 -4.11 14.59
C LEU A 17 -2.45 -2.60 14.92
N LYS A 18 -1.28 -1.98 14.75
CA LYS A 18 -1.09 -0.53 14.96
C LYS A 18 -1.90 0.29 13.96
N ALA A 19 -1.82 -0.04 12.68
CA ALA A 19 -2.56 0.65 11.62
C ALA A 19 -4.08 0.60 11.85
N LYS A 20 -4.58 -0.51 12.39
CA LYS A 20 -6.01 -0.75 12.66
C LYS A 20 -6.46 -0.35 14.06
N LYS A 21 -5.55 0.17 14.91
CA LYS A 21 -5.81 0.44 16.34
C LYS A 21 -6.47 -0.76 17.05
N MET A 22 -6.07 -1.97 16.65
CA MET A 22 -6.69 -3.21 17.08
C MET A 22 -5.83 -3.87 18.16
N SER A 23 -6.46 -4.32 19.23
CA SER A 23 -5.80 -5.13 20.25
C SER A 23 -5.64 -6.59 19.80
N GLN A 24 -4.62 -7.27 20.33
CA GLN A 24 -4.44 -8.71 20.09
C GLN A 24 -5.62 -9.56 20.59
N ARG A 25 -6.42 -9.06 21.54
CA ARG A 25 -7.64 -9.72 22.01
C ARG A 25 -8.77 -9.62 20.99
N GLN A 26 -8.96 -8.45 20.39
CA GLN A 26 -9.92 -8.26 19.29
C GLN A 26 -9.54 -9.13 18.08
N LEU A 27 -8.25 -9.16 17.72
CA LEU A 27 -7.80 -10.05 16.64
C LEU A 27 -8.05 -11.53 16.97
N ALA A 28 -7.87 -11.95 18.23
CA ALA A 28 -8.15 -13.33 18.64
C ALA A 28 -9.63 -13.68 18.43
N GLN A 29 -10.52 -12.80 18.87
CA GLN A 29 -11.96 -12.96 18.74
C GLN A 29 -12.39 -13.07 17.27
N GLN A 30 -11.83 -12.24 16.39
CA GLN A 30 -12.21 -12.22 14.96
C GLN A 30 -11.56 -13.33 14.13
N SER A 31 -10.30 -13.65 14.39
CA SER A 31 -9.59 -14.69 13.61
C SER A 31 -9.92 -16.11 14.05
N GLY A 32 -10.56 -16.28 15.21
CA GLY A 32 -10.76 -17.58 15.85
C GLY A 32 -9.43 -18.24 16.26
N VAL A 33 -8.36 -17.47 16.37
CA VAL A 33 -7.05 -17.93 16.84
C VAL A 33 -6.87 -17.50 18.28
N ASP A 34 -6.39 -18.40 19.13
CA ASP A 34 -6.21 -18.12 20.55
C ASP A 34 -5.25 -16.94 20.80
N HIS A 35 -5.59 -16.11 21.79
CA HIS A 35 -4.82 -14.91 22.14
C HIS A 35 -3.37 -15.25 22.53
N SER A 36 -3.12 -16.37 23.22
CA SER A 36 -1.77 -16.80 23.60
C SER A 36 -0.92 -17.14 22.37
N THR A 37 -1.55 -17.61 21.29
CA THR A 37 -0.89 -17.92 20.01
C THR A 37 -0.50 -16.62 19.31
N ILE A 38 -1.40 -15.64 19.27
CA ILE A 38 -1.14 -14.31 18.69
C ILE A 38 -0.02 -13.60 19.45
N SER A 39 -0.04 -13.65 20.79
CA SER A 39 0.99 -13.03 21.63
C SER A 39 2.40 -13.57 21.33
N ARG A 40 2.53 -14.89 21.19
CA ARG A 40 3.79 -15.57 20.82
C ARG A 40 4.24 -15.20 19.40
N LEU A 41 3.30 -15.09 18.46
CA LEU A 41 3.60 -14.66 17.10
C LEU A 41 4.09 -13.20 17.05
N VAL A 42 3.48 -12.30 17.82
CA VAL A 42 3.89 -10.88 17.91
C VAL A 42 5.26 -10.71 18.57
N ARG A 43 5.64 -11.59 19.50
CA ARG A 43 6.97 -11.59 20.12
C ARG A 43 8.05 -12.19 19.21
N GLY A 44 7.65 -12.98 18.21
CA GLY A 44 8.58 -13.65 17.29
C GLY A 44 9.08 -15.00 17.80
N ASP A 45 8.47 -15.53 18.85
CA ASP A 45 8.85 -16.79 19.50
C ASP A 45 8.46 -18.02 18.67
N ARG A 46 7.61 -17.83 17.65
CA ARG A 46 7.15 -18.89 16.74
C ARG A 46 6.95 -18.38 15.32
N THR A 47 7.20 -19.27 14.35
CA THR A 47 6.75 -19.09 12.96
C THR A 47 5.30 -19.59 12.84
N PRO A 48 4.37 -18.79 12.29
CA PRO A 48 3.01 -19.25 12.07
C PRO A 48 2.99 -20.35 11.00
N SER A 49 2.05 -21.29 11.11
CA SER A 49 1.67 -22.10 9.95
C SER A 49 0.91 -21.24 8.94
N LEU A 50 0.88 -21.69 7.68
CA LEU A 50 0.11 -21.03 6.63
C LEU A 50 -1.36 -20.84 7.04
N GLY A 51 -2.00 -21.88 7.59
CA GLY A 51 -3.39 -21.80 8.05
C GLY A 51 -3.62 -20.77 9.16
N THR A 52 -2.69 -20.66 10.12
CA THR A 52 -2.79 -19.65 11.18
C THR A 52 -2.57 -18.24 10.64
N ALA A 53 -1.60 -18.06 9.73
CA ALA A 53 -1.37 -16.78 9.06
C ALA A 53 -2.61 -16.33 8.26
N THR A 54 -3.26 -17.24 7.53
CA THR A 54 -4.48 -16.94 6.77
C THR A 54 -5.65 -16.56 7.67
N LYS A 55 -5.85 -17.26 8.80
CA LYS A 55 -6.90 -16.91 9.77
C LYS A 55 -6.69 -15.53 10.38
N LEU A 56 -5.45 -15.19 10.75
CA LEU A 56 -5.10 -13.86 11.25
C LEU A 56 -5.31 -12.78 10.18
N ALA A 57 -4.90 -13.05 8.93
CA ALA A 57 -5.10 -12.13 7.82
C ALA A 57 -6.60 -11.87 7.55
N ARG A 58 -7.47 -12.88 7.73
CA ARG A 58 -8.92 -12.72 7.65
C ARG A 58 -9.48 -11.89 8.81
N GLY A 59 -9.12 -12.20 10.05
CA GLY A 59 -9.57 -11.43 11.21
C GLY A 59 -9.19 -9.94 11.14
N LEU A 60 -8.01 -9.63 10.57
CA LEU A 60 -7.60 -8.24 10.32
C LEU A 60 -8.48 -7.53 9.27
N ARG A 61 -9.15 -8.23 8.36
CA ARG A 61 -10.00 -7.63 7.31
C ARG A 61 -11.39 -7.22 7.84
N GLU A 62 -11.97 -8.00 8.75
CA GLU A 62 -13.39 -7.85 9.17
C GLU A 62 -13.67 -6.60 10.03
N LEU A 63 -12.68 -6.01 10.71
CA LEU A 63 -12.82 -4.71 11.41
C LEU A 63 -12.93 -3.48 10.47
N ARG A 64 -13.06 -3.70 9.16
CA ARG A 64 -13.28 -2.65 8.15
C ARG A 64 -14.74 -2.52 7.72
N ASP A 65 -15.60 -3.47 8.10
CA ASP A 65 -16.99 -3.50 7.61
C ASP A 65 -18.01 -2.80 8.52
N GLU A 66 -17.65 -2.40 9.74
CA GLU A 66 -18.61 -1.81 10.70
C GLU A 66 -18.57 -0.28 10.81
N ALA A 67 -17.69 0.39 10.07
CA ALA A 67 -17.66 1.85 9.99
C ALA A 67 -17.24 2.32 8.60
N ASP A 68 -18.22 2.43 7.70
CA ASP A 68 -18.24 3.43 6.63
C ASP A 68 -16.97 3.54 5.76
N THR A 69 -16.65 2.50 5.00
CA THR A 69 -15.90 2.75 3.76
C THR A 69 -16.17 1.67 2.71
N PRO A 70 -16.77 2.02 1.56
CA PRO A 70 -17.01 1.09 0.47
C PRO A 70 -15.72 0.36 0.11
N HIS A 71 -15.85 -0.91 -0.31
CA HIS A 71 -14.75 -1.80 -0.72
C HIS A 71 -13.72 -1.13 -1.66
N TYR A 72 -14.15 -0.08 -2.37
CA TYR A 72 -13.38 0.95 -3.09
C TYR A 72 -12.11 1.45 -2.37
N PHE A 73 -12.16 1.81 -1.09
CA PHE A 73 -11.03 2.49 -0.42
C PHE A 73 -9.83 1.58 -0.13
N GLY A 74 -10.05 0.28 0.02
CA GLY A 74 -8.99 -0.70 0.26
C GLY A 74 -8.18 -0.99 -1.00
N MET A 75 -8.84 -0.90 -2.16
CA MET A 75 -8.14 -0.87 -3.44
C MET A 75 -7.37 0.44 -3.57
N VAL A 76 -7.97 1.58 -3.22
CA VAL A 76 -7.28 2.89 -3.24
C VAL A 76 -6.06 2.95 -2.30
N ALA A 77 -6.07 2.29 -1.14
CA ALA A 77 -4.94 2.25 -0.20
C ALA A 77 -3.80 1.33 -0.67
N ALA A 78 -4.10 0.14 -1.19
CA ALA A 78 -3.10 -0.74 -1.82
C ALA A 78 -2.51 -0.08 -3.08
N ALA A 79 -3.35 0.64 -3.80
CA ALA A 79 -2.97 1.40 -4.96
C ALA A 79 -2.23 2.71 -4.58
N ALA A 80 -2.45 3.29 -3.39
CA ALA A 80 -1.64 4.40 -2.88
C ALA A 80 -0.15 4.03 -2.78
N SER A 81 0.18 2.75 -2.53
CA SER A 81 1.55 2.23 -2.57
C SER A 81 2.02 1.82 -3.99
N HIS A 82 1.09 1.63 -4.93
CA HIS A 82 1.36 1.25 -6.32
C HIS A 82 0.58 2.15 -7.29
N PRO A 83 1.12 3.31 -7.71
CA PRO A 83 0.39 4.30 -8.50
C PRO A 83 -0.22 3.72 -9.78
N THR A 84 0.43 2.73 -10.39
CA THR A 84 -0.11 1.97 -11.54
C THR A 84 -1.44 1.29 -11.21
N ALA A 85 -1.56 0.63 -10.06
CA ALA A 85 -2.78 -0.06 -9.65
C ALA A 85 -3.93 0.93 -9.39
N ARG A 86 -3.66 2.21 -9.08
CA ARG A 86 -4.72 3.22 -8.86
C ARG A 86 -5.37 3.61 -10.16
N VAL A 87 -4.51 3.87 -11.14
CA VAL A 87 -4.92 4.29 -12.47
C VAL A 87 -5.69 3.15 -13.12
N GLU A 88 -5.17 1.93 -13.04
CA GLU A 88 -5.85 0.74 -13.56
C GLU A 88 -7.23 0.54 -12.91
N TYR A 89 -7.31 0.69 -11.58
CA TYR A 89 -8.57 0.58 -10.87
C TYR A 89 -9.58 1.66 -11.27
N ALA A 90 -9.14 2.92 -11.35
CA ALA A 90 -9.99 4.03 -11.74
C ALA A 90 -10.53 3.87 -13.17
N LEU A 91 -9.70 3.38 -14.10
CA LEU A 91 -10.10 3.12 -15.47
C LEU A 91 -11.09 1.96 -15.59
N ARG A 92 -10.94 0.90 -14.78
CA ARG A 92 -11.88 -0.23 -14.77
C ARG A 92 -13.23 0.08 -14.14
N ALA A 93 -13.31 1.12 -13.32
CA ALA A 93 -14.57 1.55 -12.72
C ALA A 93 -15.36 2.55 -13.58
N ASP A 94 -14.82 2.90 -14.76
CA ASP A 94 -15.50 3.74 -15.74
C ASP A 94 -16.38 2.86 -16.64
N ASP A 95 -17.70 2.94 -16.46
CA ASP A 95 -18.68 2.14 -17.22
C ASP A 95 -18.68 2.46 -18.73
N LEU A 96 -18.06 3.57 -19.16
CA LEU A 96 -17.92 3.93 -20.58
C LEU A 96 -16.71 3.28 -21.25
N LEU A 97 -15.81 2.67 -20.48
CA LEU A 97 -14.60 2.02 -20.99
C LEU A 97 -14.75 0.50 -20.96
N ASN A 98 -14.45 -0.14 -22.09
CA ASN A 98 -14.32 -1.59 -22.14
C ASN A 98 -12.88 -2.05 -21.85
N GLU A 99 -12.70 -3.33 -21.51
CA GLU A 99 -11.39 -3.89 -21.15
C GLU A 99 -10.27 -3.63 -22.18
N PRO A 100 -10.48 -3.71 -23.52
CA PRO A 100 -9.42 -3.36 -24.47
C PRO A 100 -9.08 -1.86 -24.46
N GLN A 101 -10.05 -0.95 -24.28
CA GLN A 101 -9.79 0.49 -24.13
C GLN A 101 -9.01 0.79 -22.85
N VAL A 102 -9.37 0.16 -21.73
CA VAL A 102 -8.63 0.29 -20.46
C VAL A 102 -7.18 -0.16 -20.65
N ARG A 103 -6.95 -1.30 -21.32
CA ARG A 103 -5.61 -1.81 -21.61
C ARG A 103 -4.80 -0.82 -22.44
N GLN A 104 -5.38 -0.26 -23.50
CA GLN A 104 -4.72 0.73 -24.36
C GLN A 104 -4.29 1.98 -23.58
N VAL A 105 -5.14 2.51 -22.69
CA VAL A 105 -4.80 3.66 -21.85
C VAL A 105 -3.69 3.32 -20.86
N MET A 106 -3.75 2.13 -20.26
CA MET A 106 -2.73 1.66 -19.32
C MET A 106 -1.35 1.47 -19.98
N GLU A 107 -1.30 0.96 -21.21
CA GLU A 107 -0.05 0.83 -21.97
C GLU A 107 0.60 2.19 -22.22
N TYR A 108 -0.17 3.19 -22.64
CA TYR A 108 0.32 4.55 -22.84
C TYR A 108 0.83 5.17 -21.53
N TYR A 109 0.07 5.02 -20.44
CA TYR A 109 0.44 5.49 -19.11
C TYR A 109 1.77 4.88 -18.63
N LEU A 110 1.94 3.56 -18.81
CA LEU A 110 3.17 2.85 -18.44
C LEU A 110 4.36 3.31 -19.27
N ALA A 111 4.17 3.54 -20.58
CA ALA A 111 5.22 4.05 -21.46
C ALA A 111 5.72 5.45 -21.01
N LEU A 112 4.81 6.36 -20.69
CA LEU A 112 5.15 7.68 -20.16
C LEU A 112 5.92 7.57 -18.83
N ARG A 113 5.45 6.71 -17.93
CA ARG A 113 6.08 6.52 -16.61
C ARG A 113 7.48 5.93 -16.72
N MET A 114 7.70 4.95 -17.60
CA MET A 114 9.03 4.39 -17.86
C MET A 114 9.97 5.45 -18.43
N ARG A 115 9.51 6.26 -19.39
CA ARG A 115 10.28 7.38 -19.94
C ARG A 115 10.69 8.39 -18.88
N SER A 116 9.78 8.75 -17.97
CA SER A 116 10.07 9.68 -16.87
C SER A 116 11.03 9.10 -15.82
N LEU A 117 11.01 7.77 -15.58
CA LEU A 117 11.98 7.13 -14.69
C LEU A 117 13.37 7.03 -15.34
N SER A 118 13.44 6.86 -16.66
CA SER A 118 14.70 6.80 -17.41
C SER A 118 15.34 8.17 -17.67
N MET A 119 14.60 9.27 -17.48
CA MET A 119 15.16 10.62 -17.51
C MET A 119 15.58 11.06 -16.09
N PRO A 120 16.89 11.18 -15.78
CA PRO A 120 17.30 11.87 -14.56
C PRO A 120 16.82 13.32 -14.66
N GLN A 121 16.16 13.80 -13.61
CA GLN A 121 15.64 15.15 -13.48
C GLN A 121 16.77 16.18 -13.64
N SER A 122 17.01 16.68 -14.84
CA SER A 122 17.64 17.99 -15.03
C SER A 122 16.62 19.03 -14.60
N GLY A 123 16.72 19.47 -13.35
CA GLY A 123 15.85 20.50 -12.77
C GLY A 123 15.85 21.78 -13.60
N PRO A 124 14.83 22.65 -13.45
CA PRO A 124 14.75 23.88 -14.21
C PRO A 124 15.97 24.75 -13.88
N VAL A 125 16.81 25.03 -14.87
CA VAL A 125 17.80 26.11 -14.80
C VAL A 125 17.00 27.40 -14.71
N VAL A 126 16.77 27.86 -13.48
CA VAL A 126 16.36 29.25 -13.23
C VAL A 126 17.54 30.10 -13.69
N ARG A 127 17.46 30.57 -14.93
CA ARG A 127 18.40 31.54 -15.50
C ARG A 127 18.17 32.84 -14.72
N ALA A 128 18.98 33.05 -13.69
CA ALA A 128 19.03 34.29 -12.95
C ALA A 128 19.24 35.44 -13.93
N VAL A 129 18.21 36.27 -14.10
CA VAL A 129 18.30 37.50 -14.87
C VAL A 129 19.07 38.47 -13.98
N SER A 130 20.37 38.64 -14.24
CA SER A 130 21.19 39.64 -13.57
C SER A 130 20.62 41.02 -13.87
N ASN A 131 19.98 41.61 -12.87
CA ASN A 131 19.51 42.98 -12.91
C ASN A 131 20.69 43.87 -12.52
N GLU A 132 21.54 44.23 -13.49
CA GLU A 132 22.58 45.26 -13.27
C GLU A 132 21.91 46.63 -13.21
N LEU A 133 21.91 47.24 -12.01
CA LEU A 133 21.56 48.65 -11.83
C LEU A 133 22.68 49.54 -12.42
N PRO A 134 22.35 50.59 -13.20
CA PRO A 134 23.34 51.55 -13.65
C PRO A 134 23.78 52.44 -12.49
N LYS A 135 25.09 52.48 -12.22
CA LYS A 135 25.69 53.50 -11.34
C LYS A 135 25.55 54.86 -12.04
N ARG A 136 24.81 55.78 -11.42
CA ARG A 136 24.82 57.21 -11.77
C ARG A 136 25.94 57.88 -10.96
N ASN A 137 26.78 58.62 -11.70
CA ASN A 137 27.78 59.64 -11.34
C ASN A 137 28.43 59.61 -9.97
#